data_AF-A0A939AHI7-F1
#
_entry.id   AF-A0A939AHI7-F1
#
_cell.length_a   1.000
_cell.length_b   1.000
_cell.length_c   1.000
_cell.angle_alpha   90.00
_cell.angle_beta   90.00
_cell.angle_gamma   90.00
#
_symmetry.space_group_name_H-M   'P 1'
#
loop_
_entity.id
_entity.type
_entity.pdbx_description
1 polymer ?
#
loop_
_entity_poly.entity_id
_entity_poly.type
_entity_poly.pdbx_seq_one_letter_code
_entity_poly.pdbx_strand_id
1 'polypeptide(L)'
;MIVDVTLAPRPRRLSTVRVRARDEAFQIVQVVGNLFVCSRANGNCCCGWGEKGRFVFENAVWADEWERRRIRSRLHLTFTGCLGPCAVGNNALLTLHGRSIWFKDLNGPRFPALVFDYAQAMLEAGQILPPPDALRDHVYERYLPPAEDDAGGLERLDPV
;
A
#
# COMPACT_ATOMS: atom_id res chain seq x y z
N MET A 1 -31.54 -17.79 -25.07
CA MET A 1 -30.45 -16.83 -24.86
C MET A 1 -30.80 -16.05 -23.59
N ILE A 2 -30.26 -16.45 -22.44
CA ILE A 2 -30.50 -15.75 -21.17
C ILE A 2 -29.43 -14.66 -21.09
N VAL A 3 -29.89 -13.41 -21.04
CA VAL A 3 -29.02 -12.25 -20.79
C VAL A 3 -28.55 -12.32 -19.35
N ASP A 4 -27.25 -12.49 -19.15
CA ASP A 4 -26.59 -12.32 -17.87
C ASP A 4 -26.65 -10.83 -17.50
N VAL A 5 -27.62 -10.47 -16.65
CA VAL A 5 -27.70 -9.15 -16.06
C VAL A 5 -26.63 -9.11 -14.98
N THR A 6 -25.44 -8.64 -15.35
CA THR A 6 -24.41 -8.26 -14.38
C THR A 6 -25.00 -7.17 -13.49
N LEU A 7 -25.45 -7.53 -12.29
CA LEU A 7 -25.92 -6.56 -11.31
C LEU A 7 -24.75 -5.63 -10.99
N ALA A 8 -24.88 -4.35 -11.37
CA ALA A 8 -23.98 -3.32 -10.93
C ALA A 8 -23.88 -3.37 -9.38
N PRO A 9 -22.68 -3.42 -8.79
CA PRO A 9 -22.54 -3.52 -7.35
C PRO A 9 -23.24 -2.33 -6.69
N ARG A 10 -24.19 -2.62 -5.77
CA ARG A 10 -24.86 -1.58 -4.99
C ARG A 10 -23.81 -0.69 -4.32
N PRO A 11 -23.95 0.64 -4.37
CA PRO A 11 -23.03 1.52 -3.66
C PRO A 11 -23.05 1.17 -2.18
N ARG A 12 -21.92 0.66 -1.67
CA ARG A 12 -21.75 0.33 -0.26
C ARG A 12 -21.97 1.60 0.55
N ARG A 13 -22.85 1.54 1.55
CA ARG A 13 -23.04 2.64 2.51
C ARG A 13 -21.71 2.92 3.20
N LEU A 14 -21.38 4.20 3.37
CA LEU A 14 -20.23 4.62 4.16
C LEU A 14 -20.43 4.13 5.60
N SER A 15 -19.44 3.43 6.12
CA SER A 15 -19.38 3.05 7.53
C SER A 15 -18.64 4.13 8.32
N THR A 16 -19.11 4.43 9.52
CA THR A 16 -18.43 5.37 10.44
C THR A 16 -18.21 4.71 11.79
N VAL A 17 -17.15 5.13 12.48
CA VAL A 17 -16.87 4.80 13.87
C VAL A 17 -16.96 6.07 14.71
N ARG A 18 -17.62 5.96 15.88
CA ARG A 18 -17.68 7.05 16.84
C ARG A 18 -16.42 7.03 17.70
N VAL A 19 -15.65 8.11 17.68
CA VAL A 19 -14.42 8.27 18.46
C VAL A 19 -14.57 9.45 19.41
N ARG A 20 -14.18 9.30 20.68
CA ARG A 20 -14.17 10.40 21.65
C ARG A 20 -12.77 10.98 21.82
N ALA A 21 -12.66 12.30 21.81
CA ALA A 21 -11.42 13.03 22.11
C ALA A 21 -11.78 14.43 22.62
N ARG A 22 -11.02 14.95 23.60
CA ARG A 22 -11.23 16.31 24.15
C ARG A 22 -12.70 16.58 24.53
N ASP A 23 -13.30 15.65 25.27
CA ASP A 23 -14.70 15.71 25.72
C ASP A 23 -15.78 15.78 24.61
N GLU A 24 -15.39 15.64 23.35
CA GLU A 24 -16.28 15.63 22.19
C GLU A 24 -16.37 14.24 21.54
N ALA A 25 -17.46 14.01 20.79
CA ALA A 25 -17.66 12.80 19.99
C ALA A 25 -17.62 13.11 18.50
N PHE A 26 -16.74 12.43 17.79
CA PHE A 26 -16.54 12.54 16.34
C PHE A 26 -17.08 11.31 15.63
N GLN A 27 -17.71 11.50 14.47
CA GLN A 27 -18.02 10.42 13.53
C GLN A 27 -16.94 10.39 12.46
N ILE A 28 -16.11 9.36 12.48
CA ILE A 28 -14.97 9.21 11.56
C ILE A 28 -15.31 8.14 10.55
N VAL A 29 -15.02 8.37 9.27
CA VAL A 29 -15.18 7.34 8.23
C VAL A 29 -14.32 6.14 8.58
N GLN A 30 -14.94 4.97 8.65
CA GLN A 30 -14.24 3.72 8.88
C GLN A 30 -13.74 3.19 7.54
N VAL A 31 -12.41 3.19 7.37
CA VAL A 31 -11.73 2.58 6.22
C VAL A 31 -11.29 1.15 6.56
N VAL A 32 -11.04 0.35 5.52
CA VAL A 32 -10.55 -1.03 5.61
C VAL A 32 -9.03 -1.07 5.70
N GLY A 33 -8.36 -0.02 5.23
CA GLY A 33 -6.90 0.05 5.19
C GLY A 33 -6.33 1.42 4.85
N ASN A 34 -5.01 1.50 4.84
CA ASN A 34 -4.23 2.65 4.38
C ASN A 34 -3.04 2.19 3.54
N LEU A 35 -2.81 2.85 2.41
CA LEU A 35 -1.59 2.70 1.62
C LEU A 35 -0.64 3.84 1.97
N PHE A 36 0.49 3.50 2.58
CA PHE A 36 1.59 4.42 2.85
C PHE A 36 2.62 4.32 1.74
N VAL A 37 3.08 5.46 1.25
CA VAL A 37 4.01 5.56 0.13
C VAL A 37 5.21 6.40 0.56
N CYS A 38 6.43 5.82 0.59
CA CYS A 38 7.63 6.60 0.94
C CYS A 38 7.98 7.53 -0.20
N SER A 39 8.08 8.82 0.13
CA SER A 39 8.46 9.85 -0.82
C SER A 39 9.46 10.79 -0.19
N ARG A 40 10.50 11.13 -0.94
CA ARG A 40 11.45 12.19 -0.57
C ARG A 40 10.77 13.55 -0.42
N ALA A 41 9.64 13.78 -1.09
CA ALA A 41 8.88 15.01 -0.92
C ALA A 41 8.31 15.17 0.52
N ASN A 42 8.23 14.08 1.28
CA ASN A 42 7.61 14.03 2.61
C ASN A 42 8.61 13.74 3.74
N GLY A 43 9.91 13.96 3.51
CA GLY A 43 10.96 13.87 4.53
C GLY A 43 12.31 13.43 3.97
N ASN A 44 13.27 13.16 4.84
CA ASN A 44 14.55 12.60 4.42
C ASN A 44 14.38 11.10 4.09
N CYS A 45 13.95 10.78 2.86
CA CYS A 45 13.74 9.42 2.35
C CYS A 45 14.63 9.19 1.11
N CYS A 46 15.14 7.95 0.95
CA CYS A 46 15.92 7.53 -0.22
C CYS A 46 15.07 7.23 -1.45
N CYS A 47 13.76 7.05 -1.28
CA CYS A 47 12.82 6.71 -2.35
C CYS A 47 12.62 7.91 -3.28
N GLY A 48 12.61 7.67 -4.58
CA GLY A 48 12.58 8.70 -5.61
C GLY A 48 13.94 9.33 -5.93
N TRP A 49 15.04 8.82 -5.35
CA TRP A 49 16.37 9.37 -5.60
C TRP A 49 17.00 8.78 -6.88
N GLY A 50 16.78 9.46 -8.01
CA GLY A 50 17.32 9.11 -9.33
C GLY A 50 18.82 8.82 -9.36
N GLU A 51 19.62 9.66 -8.70
CA GLU A 51 21.09 9.52 -8.62
C GLU A 51 21.54 8.21 -7.94
N LYS A 52 20.68 7.58 -7.13
CA LYS A 52 20.93 6.28 -6.50
C LYS A 52 20.33 5.11 -7.30
N GLY A 53 20.06 5.31 -8.60
CA GLY A 53 19.52 4.29 -9.50
C GLY A 53 18.04 3.97 -9.28
N ARG A 54 17.32 4.79 -8.51
CA ARG A 54 15.89 4.57 -8.21
C ARG A 54 15.03 5.34 -9.18
N PHE A 55 13.87 4.79 -9.53
CA PHE A 55 12.87 5.49 -10.33
C PHE A 55 12.46 6.76 -9.59
N VAL A 56 12.47 7.89 -10.32
CA VAL A 56 12.07 9.19 -9.77
C VAL A 56 10.58 9.10 -9.43
N PHE A 57 10.28 9.36 -8.16
CA PHE A 57 8.96 9.13 -7.61
C PHE A 57 8.14 10.41 -7.67
N GLU A 58 7.01 10.35 -8.35
CA GLU A 58 6.07 11.46 -8.44
C GLU A 58 4.82 11.12 -7.65
N ASN A 59 4.56 11.89 -6.58
CA ASN A 59 3.37 11.70 -5.74
C ASN A 59 2.07 11.84 -6.57
N ALA A 60 2.07 12.70 -7.60
CA ALA A 60 0.93 12.91 -8.48
C ALA A 60 0.46 11.61 -9.14
N VAL A 61 1.37 10.77 -9.63
CA VAL A 61 1.01 9.49 -10.25
C VAL A 61 0.24 8.62 -9.26
N TRP A 62 0.64 8.53 -8.00
CA TRP A 62 -0.10 7.75 -7.00
C TRP A 62 -1.43 8.38 -6.59
N ALA A 63 -1.46 9.71 -6.48
CA ALA A 63 -2.66 10.46 -6.12
C ALA A 63 -3.73 10.33 -7.21
N ASP A 64 -3.38 10.59 -8.47
CA ASP A 64 -4.26 10.46 -9.63
C ASP A 64 -4.81 9.03 -9.75
N GLU A 65 -3.94 8.06 -9.51
CA GLU A 65 -4.31 6.66 -9.56
C GLU A 65 -5.34 6.30 -8.46
N TRP A 66 -5.18 6.84 -7.26
CA TRP A 66 -6.12 6.66 -6.16
C TRP A 66 -7.45 7.39 -6.38
N GLU A 67 -7.39 8.62 -6.88
CA GLU A 67 -8.55 9.47 -7.13
C GLU A 67 -9.45 8.88 -8.23
N ARG A 68 -8.86 8.46 -9.36
CA ARG A 68 -9.63 7.89 -10.47
C ARG A 68 -10.40 6.62 -10.08
N ARG A 69 -9.86 5.84 -9.13
CA ARG A 69 -10.47 4.59 -8.61
C ARG A 69 -11.61 4.85 -7.63
N ARG A 70 -11.69 6.07 -7.07
CA ARG A 70 -12.75 6.49 -6.12
C ARG A 70 -12.83 5.59 -4.88
N ILE A 71 -11.69 5.07 -4.42
CA ILE A 71 -11.61 4.10 -3.30
C ILE A 71 -11.38 4.76 -1.93
N ARG A 72 -11.38 6.10 -1.84
CA ARG A 72 -11.07 6.86 -0.61
C ARG A 72 -11.86 6.49 0.63
N SER A 73 -13.09 6.01 0.45
CA SER A 73 -13.96 5.57 1.55
C SER A 73 -13.62 4.19 2.10
N ARG A 74 -12.68 3.48 1.48
CA ARG A 74 -12.30 2.10 1.81
C ARG A 74 -10.80 1.95 2.05
N LEU A 75 -9.99 2.65 1.27
CA LEU A 75 -8.54 2.65 1.36
C LEU A 75 -8.08 4.10 1.31
N HIS A 76 -7.45 4.55 2.39
CA HIS A 76 -6.82 5.85 2.44
C HIS A 76 -5.42 5.80 1.79
N LEU A 77 -4.94 6.91 1.24
CA LEU A 77 -3.58 7.05 0.69
C LEU A 77 -2.83 8.05 1.56
N THR A 78 -1.59 7.73 1.91
CA THR A 78 -0.73 8.61 2.72
C THR A 78 0.68 8.62 2.16
N PHE A 79 1.17 9.79 1.78
CA PHE A 79 2.59 9.96 1.49
C PHE A 79 3.36 10.20 2.79
N THR A 80 4.47 9.48 2.96
CA THR A 80 5.28 9.54 4.19
C THR A 80 6.74 9.81 3.86
N GLY A 81 7.50 10.25 4.86
CA GLY A 81 8.95 10.12 4.86
C GLY A 81 9.39 8.65 4.98
N CYS A 82 10.63 8.44 5.42
CA CYS A 82 11.29 7.13 5.46
C CYS A 82 10.46 6.03 6.15
N LEU A 83 10.24 4.90 5.46
CA LEU A 83 9.63 3.68 6.04
C LEU A 83 10.68 2.74 6.67
N GLY A 84 11.98 2.95 6.43
CA GLY A 84 13.10 2.21 7.04
C GLY A 84 13.97 1.39 6.07
N PRO A 85 13.41 0.51 5.20
CA PRO A 85 14.15 -0.36 4.28
C PRO A 85 14.80 0.40 3.11
N CYS A 86 15.72 1.32 3.41
CA CYS A 86 16.26 2.24 2.42
C CYS A 86 17.10 1.55 1.34
N ALA A 87 17.76 0.45 1.67
CA ALA A 87 18.62 -0.31 0.75
C ALA A 87 17.86 -0.67 -0.54
N VAL A 88 16.69 -1.29 -0.40
CA VAL A 88 15.84 -1.71 -1.53
C VAL A 88 15.03 -0.56 -2.14
N GLY A 89 14.72 0.48 -1.37
CA GLY A 89 14.13 1.73 -1.86
C GLY A 89 12.76 1.60 -2.56
N ASN A 90 12.22 2.75 -2.99
CA ASN A 90 10.88 2.92 -3.57
C ASN A 90 9.83 2.04 -2.89
N ASN A 91 9.73 2.23 -1.58
CA ASN A 91 8.94 1.39 -0.71
C ASN A 91 7.50 1.93 -0.55
N ALA A 92 6.57 1.00 -0.39
CA ALA A 92 5.22 1.28 0.07
C ALA A 92 4.80 0.25 1.13
N LEU A 93 3.86 0.62 2.00
CA LEU A 93 3.26 -0.26 2.98
C LEU A 93 1.75 -0.20 2.81
N LEU A 94 1.13 -1.32 2.47
CA LEU A 94 -0.32 -1.45 2.51
C LEU A 94 -0.71 -2.09 3.84
N THR A 95 -1.45 -1.36 4.67
CA THR A 95 -2.18 -1.96 5.78
C THR A 95 -3.61 -2.21 5.34
N LEU A 96 -4.06 -3.46 5.37
CA LEU A 96 -5.40 -3.84 4.91
C LEU A 96 -5.91 -5.02 5.73
N HIS A 97 -7.16 -4.98 6.19
CA HIS A 97 -7.74 -6.06 7.01
C HIS A 97 -6.87 -6.45 8.24
N GLY A 98 -6.16 -5.48 8.82
CA GLY A 98 -5.26 -5.71 9.96
C GLY A 98 -3.91 -6.36 9.62
N ARG A 99 -3.62 -6.61 8.33
CA ARG A 99 -2.34 -7.15 7.85
C ARG A 99 -1.50 -6.04 7.23
N SER A 100 -0.18 -6.18 7.37
CA SER A 100 0.82 -5.31 6.73
C SER A 100 1.41 -6.03 5.54
N ILE A 101 1.39 -5.40 4.37
CA ILE A 101 2.00 -5.91 3.14
C ILE A 101 3.07 -4.91 2.73
N TRP A 102 4.33 -5.33 2.72
CA TRP A 102 5.46 -4.46 2.40
C TRP A 102 5.82 -4.61 0.94
N PHE A 103 5.95 -3.46 0.26
CA PHE A 103 6.43 -3.37 -1.10
C PHE A 103 7.82 -2.75 -1.11
N LYS A 104 8.69 -3.30 -1.97
CA LYS A 104 10.03 -2.80 -2.24
C LYS A 104 10.29 -2.65 -3.73
N ASP A 105 11.31 -1.88 -4.07
CA ASP A 105 11.85 -1.82 -5.42
C ASP A 105 10.78 -1.48 -6.47
N LEU A 106 9.87 -0.55 -6.14
CA LEU A 106 8.81 -0.09 -7.04
C LEU A 106 9.39 0.90 -8.07
N ASN A 107 10.34 0.41 -8.85
CA ASN A 107 11.12 1.19 -9.80
C ASN A 107 10.50 1.17 -11.19
N GLY A 108 9.47 2.00 -11.40
CA GLY A 108 8.87 2.18 -12.72
C GLY A 108 7.45 2.74 -12.66
N PRO A 109 6.97 3.33 -13.78
CA PRO A 109 5.66 4.01 -13.81
C PRO A 109 4.47 3.05 -13.74
N ARG A 110 4.69 1.73 -13.91
CA ARG A 110 3.63 0.70 -13.86
C ARG A 110 3.19 0.34 -12.44
N PHE A 111 4.06 0.50 -11.45
CA PHE A 111 3.83 -0.02 -10.10
C PHE A 111 2.66 0.63 -9.34
N PRO A 112 2.39 1.94 -9.46
CA PRO A 112 1.22 2.55 -8.82
C PRO A 112 -0.07 1.81 -9.20
N ALA A 113 -0.28 1.58 -10.51
CA ALA A 113 -1.44 0.85 -11.01
C ALA A 113 -1.52 -0.57 -10.45
N LEU A 114 -0.41 -1.33 -10.52
CA LEU A 114 -0.36 -2.71 -10.03
C LEU A 114 -0.65 -2.82 -8.53
N VAL A 115 -0.10 -1.93 -7.71
CA VAL A 115 -0.33 -1.92 -6.26
C VAL A 115 -1.80 -1.62 -5.96
N PHE A 116 -2.41 -0.67 -6.66
CA PHE A 116 -3.84 -0.39 -6.48
C PHE A 116 -4.75 -1.49 -7.03
N ASP A 117 -4.41 -2.15 -8.14
CA ASP A 117 -5.16 -3.30 -8.66
C ASP A 117 -5.18 -4.42 -7.61
N TYR A 118 -4.01 -4.71 -7.03
CA TYR A 118 -3.89 -5.70 -5.98
C TYR A 118 -4.69 -5.33 -4.72
N ALA A 119 -4.60 -4.07 -4.27
CA ALA A 119 -5.39 -3.57 -3.15
C ALA A 119 -6.90 -3.65 -3.42
N GLN A 120 -7.36 -3.33 -4.63
CA GLN A 120 -8.75 -3.44 -5.02
C GLN A 120 -9.25 -4.88 -5.05
N ALA A 121 -8.45 -5.80 -5.58
CA ALA A 121 -8.79 -7.22 -5.58
C ALA A 121 -9.03 -7.74 -4.15
N MET A 122 -8.16 -7.37 -3.20
CA MET A 122 -8.33 -7.72 -1.79
C MET A 122 -9.54 -7.04 -1.14
N LEU A 123 -9.77 -5.76 -1.45
CA LEU A 123 -10.96 -5.03 -1.01
C LEU A 123 -12.25 -5.71 -1.50
N GLU A 124 -12.30 -6.11 -2.76
CA GLU A 124 -13.45 -6.80 -3.37
C GLU A 124 -13.66 -8.19 -2.77
N ALA A 125 -12.57 -8.95 -2.57
CA ALA A 125 -12.61 -10.26 -1.92
C ALA A 125 -12.91 -10.19 -0.42
N GLY A 126 -12.66 -9.05 0.24
CA GLY A 126 -12.84 -8.88 1.69
C GLY A 126 -11.81 -9.65 2.53
N GLN A 127 -10.69 -10.05 1.94
CA GLN A 127 -9.63 -10.83 2.56
C GLN A 127 -8.28 -10.54 1.89
N ILE A 128 -7.20 -10.95 2.54
CA ILE A 128 -5.86 -10.88 1.95
C ILE A 128 -5.73 -11.96 0.87
N LEU A 129 -5.15 -11.58 -0.26
CA LEU A 129 -4.87 -12.46 -1.39
C LEU A 129 -3.35 -12.66 -1.51
N PRO A 130 -2.87 -13.69 -2.23
CA PRO A 130 -1.45 -13.77 -2.58
C PRO A 130 -1.07 -12.65 -3.59
N PRO A 131 0.19 -12.20 -3.59
CA PRO A 131 0.66 -11.23 -4.59
C PRO A 131 0.50 -11.74 -6.02
N PRO A 132 0.04 -10.91 -6.97
CA PRO A 132 0.03 -11.27 -8.38
C PRO A 132 1.46 -11.38 -8.92
N ASP A 133 1.66 -12.10 -10.03
CA ASP A 133 2.98 -12.35 -10.64
C ASP A 133 3.82 -11.07 -10.79
N ALA A 134 3.19 -9.99 -11.27
CA ALA A 134 3.85 -8.72 -11.52
C ALA A 134 4.37 -8.01 -10.25
N LEU A 135 3.95 -8.44 -9.05
CA LEU A 135 4.36 -7.91 -7.75
C LEU A 135 5.05 -8.97 -6.86
N ARG A 136 5.14 -10.22 -7.30
CA ARG A 136 5.64 -11.34 -6.49
C ARG A 136 6.99 -11.07 -5.85
N ASP A 137 7.95 -10.58 -6.65
CA ASP A 137 9.32 -10.30 -6.20
C ASP A 137 9.48 -8.93 -5.52
N HIS A 138 8.39 -8.17 -5.44
CA HIS A 138 8.32 -6.85 -4.83
C HIS A 138 7.62 -6.86 -3.47
N VAL A 139 7.06 -8.00 -3.04
CA VAL A 139 6.40 -8.14 -1.74
C VAL A 139 7.27 -8.94 -0.78
N TYR A 140 7.28 -8.53 0.49
CA TYR A 140 7.95 -9.28 1.55
C TYR A 140 7.26 -9.02 2.91
N GLU A 141 7.63 -9.80 3.92
CA GLU A 141 7.14 -9.65 5.28
C GLU A 141 8.24 -9.06 6.17
N ARG A 142 7.94 -7.96 6.87
CA ARG A 142 8.92 -7.27 7.73
C ARG A 142 8.71 -7.53 9.22
N TYR A 143 7.47 -7.82 9.62
CA TYR A 143 7.09 -7.93 11.02
C TYR A 143 6.76 -9.37 11.47
N LEU A 144 6.74 -10.31 10.53
CA LEU A 144 6.66 -11.72 10.88
C LEU A 144 8.04 -12.22 11.31
N PRO A 145 8.11 -13.26 12.15
CA PRO A 145 9.36 -13.99 12.37
C PRO A 145 9.98 -14.43 11.05
N PRO A 146 11.32 -14.46 10.94
CA PRO A 146 11.98 -14.99 9.75
C PRO A 146 11.54 -16.44 9.50
N ALA A 147 11.56 -16.86 8.23
CA ALA A 147 11.33 -18.26 7.90
C ALA A 147 12.44 -19.13 8.52
N GLU A 148 12.13 -20.38 8.85
CA GLU A 148 13.08 -21.28 9.55
C GLU A 148 14.37 -21.54 8.75
N ASP A 149 14.35 -21.32 7.44
CA ASP A 149 15.45 -21.47 6.50
C ASP A 149 16.24 -20.19 6.19
N ASP A 150 15.80 -19.02 6.69
CA ASP A 150 16.54 -17.75 6.60
C ASP A 150 17.69 -17.70 7.65
N ALA A 151 18.65 -18.63 7.52
CA ALA A 151 19.77 -18.80 8.45
C ALA A 151 20.85 -17.70 8.37
N GLY A 152 20.74 -16.73 7.45
CA GLY A 152 21.75 -15.70 7.19
C GLY A 152 21.69 -14.45 8.09
N GLY A 153 21.08 -14.55 9.27
CA GLY A 153 20.82 -13.42 10.18
C GLY A 153 22.07 -12.59 10.51
N LEU A 154 21.90 -11.28 10.78
CA LEU A 154 22.86 -10.21 11.19
C LEU A 154 24.24 -10.09 10.47
N GLU A 155 24.79 -11.14 9.88
CA GLU A 155 26.08 -11.21 9.18
C GLU A 155 25.98 -10.66 7.75
N ARG A 156 24.77 -10.54 7.22
CA ARG A 156 24.46 -9.95 5.90
C ARG A 156 23.51 -8.76 6.02
N LEU A 157 23.87 -7.76 6.81
CA LEU A 157 23.15 -6.48 6.84
C LEU A 157 23.63 -5.57 5.70
N ASP A 158 22.74 -5.28 4.76
CA ASP A 158 23.02 -4.32 3.71
C ASP A 158 23.11 -2.89 4.29
N PRO A 159 24.07 -2.07 3.84
CA PRO A 159 24.16 -0.68 4.26
C PRO A 159 22.94 0.12 3.79
N VAL A 160 22.47 1.02 4.67
CA VAL A 160 21.27 1.87 4.50
C VAL A 160 21.59 3.15 3.74
#